data_AF-A0A960R045-F1
#
_entry.id   AF-A0A960R045-F1
#
_cell.length_a   1.000
_cell.length_b   1.000
_cell.length_c   1.000
_cell.angle_alpha   90.00
_cell.angle_beta   90.00
_cell.angle_gamma   90.00
#
_symmetry.space_group_name_H-M   'P 1'
#
loop_
_entity.id
_entity.type
_entity.pdbx_description
1 polymer ?
#
loop_
_entity_poly.entity_id
_entity_poly.type
_entity_poly.pdbx_seq_one_letter_code
_entity_poly.pdbx_strand_id
1 'polypeptide(L)'
;HLPSSSVFQKLYLRLRYRAHTNACGDFTLLAKSDWETVRGYPEFEGFSWHLDSLLVYQALKQGLKQVILPSDNVIYHIEHLQGSGYTPETPKLVFEKIEKKRIPCIDDNALIQKISALKKPYLYNGSNWGFGLHSFDEVQF
;
A
#
# COMPACT_ATOMS: atom_id res chain seq x y z
N HIS A 1 14.79 -6.28 -24.28
CA HIS A 1 14.18 -7.32 -23.43
C HIS A 1 12.69 -7.06 -23.33
N LEU A 2 11.85 -8.03 -23.64
CA LEU A 2 10.41 -7.93 -23.37
C LEU A 2 10.21 -7.90 -21.84
N PRO A 3 9.28 -7.10 -21.30
CA PRO A 3 8.97 -7.12 -19.88
C PRO A 3 8.53 -8.53 -19.44
N SER A 4 8.88 -8.93 -18.22
CA SER A 4 8.38 -10.19 -17.66
C SER A 4 6.84 -10.19 -17.59
N SER A 5 6.23 -11.37 -17.56
CA SER A 5 4.77 -11.52 -17.47
C SER A 5 4.16 -10.75 -16.28
N SER A 6 4.90 -10.63 -15.17
CA SER A 6 4.49 -9.89 -13.97
C SER A 6 4.41 -8.38 -14.19
N VAL A 7 5.33 -7.78 -14.97
CA VAL A 7 5.29 -6.34 -15.28
C VAL A 7 4.02 -6.00 -16.07
N PHE A 8 3.69 -6.81 -17.07
CA PHE A 8 2.47 -6.63 -17.85
C PHE A 8 1.20 -6.77 -17.00
N GLN A 9 1.15 -7.77 -16.11
CA GLN A 9 0.02 -7.96 -15.21
C GLN A 9 -0.14 -6.80 -14.21
N LYS A 10 0.96 -6.31 -13.63
CA LYS A 10 0.93 -5.14 -12.74
C LYS A 10 0.44 -3.89 -13.46
N LEU A 11 0.93 -3.66 -14.68
CA LEU A 11 0.47 -2.54 -15.53
C LEU A 11 -1.02 -2.69 -15.87
N TYR A 12 -1.45 -3.89 -16.25
CA TYR A 12 -2.86 -4.18 -16.52
C TYR A 12 -3.75 -3.86 -15.31
N LEU A 13 -3.38 -4.31 -14.11
CA LEU A 13 -4.13 -4.02 -12.89
C LEU A 13 -4.20 -2.52 -12.59
N ARG A 14 -3.08 -1.79 -12.73
CA ARG A 14 -3.04 -0.34 -12.56
C ARG A 14 -4.00 0.37 -13.53
N LEU A 15 -3.96 0.02 -14.80
CA LEU A 15 -4.82 0.62 -15.82
C LEU A 15 -6.29 0.26 -15.60
N ARG A 16 -6.58 -1.02 -15.28
CA ARG A 16 -7.93 -1.51 -15.03
C ARG A 16 -8.62 -0.78 -13.87
N TYR A 17 -7.91 -0.55 -12.77
CA TYR A 17 -8.46 0.10 -11.58
C TYR A 17 -8.16 1.60 -11.52
N ARG A 18 -7.46 2.16 -12.52
CA ARG A 18 -6.92 3.53 -12.50
C ARG A 18 -6.12 3.83 -11.22
N ALA A 19 -5.34 2.85 -10.78
CA ALA A 19 -4.60 2.91 -9.53
C ALA A 19 -3.22 3.56 -9.72
N HIS A 20 -2.94 4.58 -8.93
CA HIS A 20 -1.61 5.12 -8.70
C HIS A 20 -1.04 4.55 -7.40
N THR A 21 -0.05 3.67 -7.51
CA THR A 21 0.55 2.98 -6.35
C THR A 21 2.06 3.24 -6.21
N ASN A 22 2.64 4.10 -7.03
CA ASN A 22 4.03 4.51 -6.88
C ASN A 22 4.14 5.40 -5.64
N ALA A 23 5.02 5.04 -4.70
CA ALA A 23 5.26 5.81 -3.46
C ALA A 23 3.97 6.19 -2.70
N CYS A 24 2.91 5.37 -2.83
CA CYS A 24 1.60 5.69 -2.25
C CYS A 24 1.55 5.66 -0.72
N GLY A 25 2.56 5.06 -0.07
CA GLY A 25 2.69 5.04 1.38
C GLY A 25 3.15 6.36 1.98
N ASP A 26 3.79 7.25 1.20
CA ASP A 26 4.31 8.52 1.72
C ASP A 26 3.15 9.44 2.12
N PHE A 27 2.13 9.53 1.27
CA PHE A 27 0.96 10.36 1.49
C PHE A 27 -0.31 9.68 0.97
N THR A 28 -1.19 9.30 1.89
CA THR A 28 -2.53 8.79 1.60
C THR A 28 -3.53 9.46 2.54
N LEU A 29 -4.60 10.01 1.97
CA LEU A 29 -5.69 10.66 2.71
C LEU A 29 -7.01 9.93 2.46
N LEU A 30 -7.72 9.61 3.54
CA LEU A 30 -9.07 9.04 3.50
C LEU A 30 -9.96 9.81 4.48
N ALA A 31 -11.25 9.92 4.16
CA ALA A 31 -12.23 10.29 5.18
C ALA A 31 -12.22 9.23 6.28
N LYS A 32 -12.52 9.63 7.53
CA LYS A 32 -12.57 8.71 8.67
C LYS A 32 -13.47 7.49 8.41
N SER A 33 -14.67 7.71 7.87
CA SER A 33 -15.61 6.64 7.54
C SER A 33 -15.06 5.67 6.50
N ASP A 34 -14.33 6.18 5.51
CA ASP A 34 -13.71 5.36 4.47
C ASP A 34 -12.54 4.55 5.04
N TRP A 35 -11.74 5.15 5.91
CA TRP A 35 -10.67 4.49 6.66
C TRP A 35 -11.19 3.32 7.50
N GLU A 36 -12.30 3.52 8.20
CA GLU A 36 -12.99 2.48 8.97
C GLU A 36 -13.54 1.37 8.07
N THR A 37 -14.09 1.74 6.90
CA THR A 37 -14.64 0.78 5.92
C THR A 37 -13.55 -0.14 5.37
N VAL A 38 -12.37 0.40 5.07
CA VAL A 38 -11.22 -0.39 4.61
C VAL A 38 -10.42 -1.04 5.74
N ARG A 39 -10.73 -0.70 7.01
CA ARG A 39 -10.08 -1.22 8.21
C ARG A 39 -8.57 -0.99 8.25
N GLY A 40 -8.13 0.16 7.76
CA GLY A 40 -6.71 0.56 7.74
C GLY A 40 -5.83 -0.30 6.83
N TYR A 41 -4.51 -0.12 6.96
CA TYR A 41 -3.52 -0.86 6.18
C TYR A 41 -3.53 -2.35 6.52
N PRO A 42 -3.42 -3.24 5.52
CA PRO A 42 -3.32 -4.68 5.76
C PRO A 42 -2.22 -5.02 6.77
N GLU A 43 -2.60 -5.74 7.83
CA GLU A 43 -1.64 -6.28 8.78
C GLU A 43 -0.89 -7.45 8.15
N PHE A 44 0.44 -7.41 8.24
CA PHE A 44 1.31 -8.41 7.65
C PHE A 44 2.57 -8.57 8.51
N GLU A 45 2.82 -9.79 8.97
CA GLU A 45 4.01 -10.13 9.74
C GLU A 45 5.22 -10.30 8.81
N GLY A 46 5.82 -9.18 8.41
CA GLY A 46 6.97 -9.16 7.53
C GLY A 46 7.42 -7.76 7.16
N PHE A 47 8.22 -7.66 6.11
CA PHE A 47 8.64 -6.39 5.55
C PHE A 47 7.46 -5.73 4.82
N SER A 48 7.21 -4.46 5.11
CA SER A 48 6.03 -3.69 4.71
C SER A 48 5.97 -3.30 3.22
N TRP A 49 6.66 -4.04 2.35
CA TRP A 49 6.63 -3.78 0.92
C TRP A 49 5.21 -3.97 0.35
N HIS A 50 4.76 -3.02 -0.47
CA HIS A 50 3.45 -3.03 -1.14
C HIS A 50 2.20 -3.03 -0.24
N LEU A 51 2.30 -2.86 1.09
CA LEU A 51 1.11 -2.77 1.96
C LEU A 51 0.21 -1.60 1.58
N ASP A 52 0.80 -0.45 1.25
CA ASP A 52 0.05 0.74 0.81
C ASP A 52 -0.65 0.50 -0.53
N SER A 53 0.02 -0.21 -1.43
CA SER A 53 -0.58 -0.60 -2.71
C SER A 53 -1.79 -1.52 -2.49
N LEU A 54 -1.69 -2.47 -1.55
CA LEU A 54 -2.83 -3.32 -1.19
C LEU A 54 -3.99 -2.51 -0.61
N LEU A 55 -3.74 -1.52 0.25
CA LEU A 55 -4.78 -0.61 0.74
C LEU A 55 -5.48 0.12 -0.41
N VAL A 56 -4.72 0.69 -1.36
CA VAL A 56 -5.28 1.37 -2.55
C VAL A 56 -6.19 0.43 -3.34
N TYR A 57 -5.74 -0.79 -3.64
CA TYR A 57 -6.58 -1.75 -4.38
C TYR A 57 -7.78 -2.23 -3.57
N GLN A 58 -7.66 -2.37 -2.25
CA GLN A 58 -8.79 -2.71 -1.37
C GLN A 58 -9.85 -1.61 -1.41
N ALA A 59 -9.46 -0.34 -1.27
CA ALA A 59 -10.36 0.82 -1.37
C ALA A 59 -11.06 0.87 -2.74
N LEU A 60 -10.29 0.77 -3.83
CA LEU A 60 -10.84 0.78 -5.20
C LEU A 60 -11.83 -0.37 -5.44
N LYS A 61 -11.56 -1.56 -4.90
CA LYS A 61 -12.48 -2.71 -5.02
C LYS A 61 -13.75 -2.56 -4.18
N GLN A 62 -13.70 -1.78 -3.11
CA GLN A 62 -14.87 -1.38 -2.32
C GLN A 62 -15.67 -0.24 -2.97
N GLY A 63 -15.20 0.29 -4.10
CA GLY A 63 -15.91 1.30 -4.88
C GLY A 63 -15.49 2.74 -4.56
N LEU A 64 -14.52 2.93 -3.66
CA LEU A 64 -13.90 4.23 -3.42
C LEU A 64 -13.13 4.65 -4.67
N LYS A 65 -12.98 5.96 -4.86
CA LYS A 65 -12.24 6.53 -5.99
C LYS A 65 -10.95 7.16 -5.48
N GLN A 66 -9.85 6.85 -6.15
CA GLN A 66 -8.60 7.57 -5.91
C GLN A 66 -8.63 8.91 -6.65
N VAL A 67 -8.22 9.97 -5.95
CA VAL A 67 -8.00 11.31 -6.51
C VAL A 67 -6.52 11.63 -6.35
N ILE A 68 -5.88 12.05 -7.45
CA ILE A 68 -4.51 12.56 -7.43
C ILE A 68 -4.62 14.08 -7.38
N LEU A 69 -4.05 14.67 -6.33
CA LEU A 69 -4.05 16.12 -6.17
C LEU A 69 -3.18 16.78 -7.27
N PRO A 70 -3.55 17.97 -7.73
CA PRO A 70 -2.80 18.69 -8.73
C PRO A 70 -1.42 19.14 -8.22
N SER A 71 -0.54 19.53 -9.15
CA SER A 71 0.87 19.84 -8.88
C SER A 71 1.12 21.05 -7.99
N ASP A 72 0.11 21.90 -7.78
CA ASP A 72 0.10 23.01 -6.83
C ASP A 72 -0.23 22.57 -5.39
N ASN A 73 -0.56 21.30 -5.17
CA ASN A 73 -0.84 20.70 -3.86
C ASN A 73 0.14 19.57 -3.55
N VAL A 74 1.42 19.78 -3.88
CA VAL A 74 2.48 18.81 -3.63
C VAL A 74 2.93 18.84 -2.18
N ILE A 75 3.27 17.66 -1.66
CA ILE A 75 3.95 17.49 -0.39
C ILE A 75 5.30 16.85 -0.68
N TYR A 76 6.36 17.39 -0.09
CA TYR A 76 7.71 16.87 -0.25
C TYR A 76 8.01 15.84 0.84
N HIS A 77 8.41 14.63 0.43
CA HIS A 77 8.97 13.64 1.33
C HIS A 77 10.45 13.95 1.58
N ILE A 78 10.83 14.08 2.84
CA ILE A 78 12.24 14.21 3.24
C ILE A 78 12.73 12.79 3.52
N GLU A 79 13.61 12.31 2.64
CA GLU A 79 14.22 10.99 2.80
C GLU A 79 15.01 10.91 4.12
N HIS A 80 14.95 9.75 4.76
CA HIS A 80 15.68 9.48 5.99
C HIS A 80 17.14 9.10 5.70
N LEU A 81 17.94 8.86 6.74
CA LEU A 81 19.35 8.46 6.60
C LEU A 81 19.51 7.23 5.67
N GLN A 82 20.62 7.16 4.93
CA GLN A 82 20.86 6.11 3.94
C GLN A 82 20.62 4.70 4.52
N GLY A 83 19.62 4.00 3.96
CA GLY A 83 19.30 2.61 4.31
C GLY A 83 18.16 2.38 5.31
N SER A 84 17.44 3.42 5.74
CA SER A 84 16.18 3.27 6.52
C SER A 84 14.95 3.02 5.63
N GLY A 85 15.01 3.38 4.35
CA GLY A 85 13.93 3.22 3.36
C GLY A 85 14.45 2.68 2.03
N TYR A 86 13.51 2.46 1.09
CA TYR A 86 13.87 2.22 -0.30
C TYR A 86 14.18 3.54 -0.97
N THR A 87 15.35 3.64 -1.60
CA THR A 87 15.66 4.74 -2.50
C THR A 87 15.92 4.21 -3.91
N PRO A 88 15.59 4.96 -4.98
CA PRO A 88 15.88 4.56 -6.36
C PRO A 88 17.36 4.25 -6.62
N GLU A 89 18.25 4.87 -5.85
CA GLU A 89 19.71 4.74 -5.97
C GLU A 89 20.25 3.47 -5.31
N THR A 90 19.56 2.93 -4.30
CA THR A 90 20.03 1.77 -3.52
C THR A 90 19.01 0.63 -3.35
N PRO A 91 18.23 0.27 -4.38
CA PRO A 91 17.16 -0.72 -4.25
C PRO A 91 17.68 -2.10 -3.83
N LYS A 92 18.85 -2.50 -4.32
CA LYS A 92 19.44 -3.82 -4.06
C LYS A 92 19.77 -4.04 -2.58
N LEU A 93 20.26 -3.02 -1.88
CA LEU A 93 20.72 -3.14 -0.49
C LEU A 93 19.56 -3.47 0.47
N VAL A 94 18.35 -3.00 0.19
CA VAL A 94 17.16 -3.29 1.00
C VAL A 94 16.73 -4.73 0.79
N PHE A 95 16.60 -5.18 -0.46
CA PHE A 95 16.16 -6.54 -0.76
C PHE A 95 17.17 -7.62 -0.36
N GLU A 96 18.47 -7.36 -0.54
CA GLU A 96 19.52 -8.28 -0.08
C GLU A 96 19.47 -8.48 1.45
N LYS A 97 19.21 -7.41 2.23
CA LYS A 97 19.03 -7.51 3.69
C LYS A 97 17.80 -8.34 4.07
N ILE A 98 16.68 -8.12 3.38
CA ILE A 98 15.42 -8.85 3.60
C ILE A 98 15.61 -10.34 3.30
N GLU A 99 16.20 -10.65 2.14
CA GLU A 99 16.46 -12.02 1.70
C GLU A 99 17.41 -12.74 2.66
N LYS A 100 18.53 -12.10 3.02
CA LYS A 100 19.51 -12.66 3.96
C LYS A 100 18.89 -12.96 5.33
N LYS A 101 17.99 -12.10 5.81
CA LYS A 101 17.27 -12.28 7.08
C LYS A 101 16.02 -13.17 6.95
N ARG A 102 15.68 -13.62 5.73
CA ARG A 102 14.47 -14.41 5.42
C ARG A 102 13.18 -13.76 5.94
N ILE A 103 13.12 -12.43 5.88
CA ILE A 103 11.93 -11.69 6.30
C ILE A 103 10.87 -11.85 5.21
N PRO A 104 9.64 -12.32 5.52
CA PRO A 104 8.55 -12.38 4.56
C PRO A 104 8.28 -11.02 3.93
N CYS A 105 7.98 -10.98 2.64
CA CYS A 105 7.75 -9.76 1.89
C CYS A 105 6.67 -10.01 0.84
N ILE A 106 5.79 -9.02 0.61
CA ILE A 106 4.82 -9.08 -0.48
C ILE A 106 5.49 -8.51 -1.72
N ASP A 107 6.14 -9.38 -2.49
CA ASP A 107 6.73 -9.00 -3.77
C ASP A 107 5.67 -8.68 -4.85
N ASP A 108 6.12 -8.32 -6.05
CA ASP A 108 5.24 -8.00 -7.17
C ASP A 108 4.28 -9.15 -7.53
N ASN A 109 4.74 -10.40 -7.49
CA ASN A 109 3.92 -11.56 -7.84
C ASN A 109 2.87 -11.82 -6.77
N ALA A 110 3.26 -11.79 -5.50
CA ALA A 110 2.36 -11.92 -4.36
C ALA A 110 1.32 -10.79 -4.34
N LEU A 111 1.72 -9.57 -4.66
CA LEU A 111 0.82 -8.43 -4.83
C LEU A 111 -0.22 -8.70 -5.93
N ILE A 112 0.23 -9.08 -7.14
CA ILE A 112 -0.66 -9.39 -8.27
C ILE A 112 -1.64 -10.50 -7.92
N GLN A 113 -1.16 -11.58 -7.29
CA GLN A 113 -1.98 -12.70 -6.87
C GLN A 113 -3.04 -12.25 -5.86
N LYS A 114 -2.62 -11.49 -4.83
CA LYS A 114 -3.54 -10.93 -3.83
C LYS A 114 -4.59 -10.03 -4.50
N ILE A 115 -4.19 -9.05 -5.31
CA ILE A 115 -5.14 -8.16 -6.00
C ILE A 115 -6.11 -8.95 -6.89
N SER A 116 -5.61 -9.96 -7.61
CA SER A 116 -6.43 -10.79 -8.49
C SER A 116 -7.41 -11.67 -7.69
N ALA A 117 -6.96 -12.21 -6.56
CA ALA A 117 -7.73 -13.08 -5.68
C ALA A 117 -8.73 -12.34 -4.76
N LEU A 118 -8.53 -11.04 -4.50
CA LEU A 118 -9.48 -10.20 -3.77
C LEU A 118 -10.87 -10.28 -4.44
N LYS A 119 -11.75 -11.15 -3.95
CA LYS A 119 -13.19 -11.10 -4.27
C LYS A 119 -13.78 -9.86 -3.60
N LYS A 120 -14.82 -9.25 -4.19
CA LYS A 120 -15.51 -8.10 -3.59
C LYS A 120 -16.19 -8.51 -2.27
N PRO A 121 -16.10 -7.70 -1.20
CA PRO A 121 -14.90 -7.04 -0.70
C PRO A 121 -14.17 -7.93 0.32
N TYR A 122 -12.89 -8.23 0.09
CA TYR A 122 -12.02 -8.91 1.05
C TYR A 122 -11.29 -7.85 1.89
N LEU A 123 -11.38 -8.00 3.21
CA LEU A 123 -10.74 -7.16 4.21
C LEU A 123 -9.63 -7.96 4.87
N TYR A 124 -8.41 -7.42 4.87
CA TYR A 124 -7.28 -8.08 5.52
C TYR A 124 -7.42 -8.10 7.04
N ASN A 125 -7.97 -7.02 7.57
CA ASN A 125 -8.05 -6.78 9.00
C ASN A 125 -9.43 -7.14 9.55
N GLY A 126 -9.46 -7.65 10.78
CA GLY A 126 -10.69 -7.88 11.53
C GLY A 126 -11.38 -6.57 11.91
N SER A 127 -12.65 -6.62 12.32
CA SER A 127 -13.37 -5.43 12.82
C SER A 127 -12.81 -4.89 14.13
N ASN A 128 -12.04 -5.72 14.84
CA ASN A 128 -11.33 -5.38 16.08
C ASN A 128 -9.89 -4.91 15.84
N TRP A 129 -9.51 -4.63 14.59
CA TRP A 129 -8.13 -4.26 14.26
C TRP A 129 -7.73 -2.93 14.89
N GLY A 130 -6.45 -2.84 15.29
CA GLY A 130 -5.92 -1.71 16.03
C GLY A 130 -6.75 -1.43 17.28
N PHE A 131 -7.22 -0.20 17.41
CA PHE A 131 -8.11 0.21 18.51
C PHE A 131 -9.59 0.27 18.10
N GLY A 132 -10.03 -0.50 17.10
CA GLY A 132 -11.41 -0.45 16.58
C GLY A 132 -12.52 -0.77 17.59
N LEU A 133 -12.17 -1.34 18.76
CA LEU A 133 -13.11 -1.57 19.87
C LEU A 133 -13.04 -0.51 20.99
N HIS A 134 -12.22 0.53 20.82
CA HIS A 134 -12.01 1.57 21.83
C HIS A 134 -12.54 2.90 21.31
N SER A 135 -13.26 3.62 22.16
CA SER A 135 -13.66 5.00 21.91
C SER A 135 -12.59 5.92 22.50
N PHE A 136 -12.09 6.86 21.69
CA PHE A 136 -11.20 7.92 22.13
C PHE A 136 -11.90 9.26 21.95
N ASP A 137 -11.71 10.16 22.91
CA ASP A 137 -12.18 11.53 22.82
C ASP A 137 -11.29 12.32 21.86
N GLU A 138 -11.90 13.06 20.95
CA GLU A 138 -11.18 13.99 20.08
C GLU A 138 -10.83 15.23 20.90
N VAL A 139 -9.52 15.45 21.14
CA VAL A 139 -9.05 16.63 21.85
C VAL A 139 -9.06 17.81 20.88
N GLN A 140 -9.91 18.80 21.14
CA GLN A 140 -9.87 20.06 20.40
C GLN A 140 -8.72 20.93 20.93
N PHE A 141 -7.85 21.37 20.03
CA PHE A 141 -6.74 22.30 20.30
C PHE A 141 -7.10 23.72 19.86
#